data_AF-A0A845AHZ1-F1
#
_entry.id   AF-A0A845AHZ1-F1
#
_cell.length_a   1.000
_cell.length_b   1.000
_cell.length_c   1.000
_cell.angle_alpha   90.00
_cell.angle_beta   90.00
_cell.angle_gamma   90.00
#
_symmetry.space_group_name_H-M   'P 1'
#
loop_
_entity.id
_entity.type
_entity.pdbx_description
1 polymer ?
#
loop_
_entity_poly.entity_id
_entity_poly.type
_entity_poly.pdbx_seq_one_letter_code
_entity_poly.pdbx_strand_id
1 'polypeptide(L)'
;MSELTATVEHPAGGAAEHGEHGPTLLGLSVEGWVYASITIFLVLAFVLGKLPKRIGEALDKQIADKRRVLDEAAVIRAEAQAMLEEAKGKLAASAKDAEKMLEHARMEAEEIISRAEADTSAMIQRRAHMAEEKIAASERAALDALRHEAAHAATSASRQVIADTYDEASDRKLSEEIISGI
;
A
#
# COMPACT_ATOMS: atom_id res chain seq x y z
N MET A 1 -105.72 -18.70 88.28
CA MET A 1 -104.80 -19.79 88.69
C MET A 1 -103.51 -19.57 87.91
N SER A 2 -102.52 -18.97 88.58
CA SER A 2 -101.25 -19.63 88.97
C SER A 2 -100.21 -19.50 87.84
N GLU A 3 -99.38 -18.46 87.89
CA GLU A 3 -97.94 -18.51 88.30
C GLU A 3 -97.04 -18.85 87.10
N LEU A 4 -96.18 -17.95 86.61
CA LEU A 4 -94.85 -17.53 87.12
C LEU A 4 -93.71 -18.48 86.70
N THR A 5 -92.60 -17.87 86.26
CA THR A 5 -91.18 -18.33 86.32
C THR A 5 -90.76 -19.55 85.49
N ALA A 6 -89.85 -19.41 84.52
CA ALA A 6 -88.41 -19.10 84.62
C ALA A 6 -87.56 -20.28 85.14
N THR A 7 -86.85 -20.88 84.17
CA THR A 7 -85.42 -21.21 84.16
C THR A 7 -84.87 -22.28 85.11
N VAL A 8 -83.76 -22.87 84.64
CA VAL A 8 -82.75 -23.69 85.32
C VAL A 8 -83.05 -25.18 85.12
N GLU A 9 -82.21 -25.98 84.45
CA GLU A 9 -80.84 -26.26 84.88
C GLU A 9 -80.01 -26.95 83.77
N HIS A 10 -78.74 -26.58 83.65
CA HIS A 10 -77.68 -27.35 82.98
C HIS A 10 -76.68 -27.77 84.05
N PRO A 11 -76.24 -29.03 84.05
CA PRO A 11 -74.85 -29.35 84.40
C PRO A 11 -74.23 -30.22 83.28
N ALA A 12 -73.20 -29.73 82.60
CA ALA A 12 -71.79 -29.78 82.95
C ALA A 12 -71.24 -31.19 83.27
N GLY A 13 -70.36 -31.68 82.38
CA GLY A 13 -69.17 -32.44 82.78
C GLY A 13 -69.00 -33.83 82.16
N GLY A 14 -67.86 -34.03 81.47
CA GLY A 14 -67.24 -35.36 81.32
C GLY A 14 -66.77 -35.69 79.92
N ALA A 15 -65.52 -35.36 79.61
CA ALA A 15 -64.80 -35.91 78.47
C ALA A 15 -64.63 -37.44 78.62
N ALA A 16 -64.96 -38.19 77.56
CA ALA A 16 -64.41 -39.50 77.26
C ALA A 16 -64.69 -39.86 75.80
N GLU A 17 -63.69 -39.65 74.94
CA GLU A 17 -63.16 -40.63 73.99
C GLU A 17 -64.05 -41.86 73.69
N HIS A 18 -64.71 -41.85 72.53
CA HIS A 18 -65.01 -43.01 71.67
C HIS A 18 -65.22 -42.42 70.27
N GLY A 19 -64.32 -42.59 69.30
CA GLY A 19 -63.93 -43.89 68.77
C GLY A 19 -64.71 -44.21 67.48
N GLU A 20 -64.90 -43.23 66.59
CA GLU A 20 -65.45 -43.48 65.26
C GLU A 20 -64.30 -43.75 64.29
N HIS A 21 -64.08 -45.02 63.98
CA HIS A 21 -63.21 -45.45 62.90
C HIS A 21 -63.81 -45.02 61.56
N GLY A 22 -63.58 -43.76 61.16
CA GLY A 22 -63.64 -43.37 59.76
C GLY A 22 -62.70 -44.26 58.94
N PRO A 23 -63.00 -44.54 57.66
CA PRO A 23 -62.30 -45.56 56.88
C PRO A 23 -60.78 -45.33 56.88
N THR A 24 -60.05 -46.16 57.61
CA THR A 24 -58.58 -46.11 57.68
C THR A 24 -58.01 -46.85 56.48
N LEU A 25 -57.29 -46.14 55.62
CA LEU A 25 -56.57 -46.71 54.48
C LEU A 25 -55.09 -46.85 54.86
N LEU A 26 -54.55 -48.07 54.83
CA LEU A 26 -53.15 -48.40 55.20
C LEU A 26 -52.75 -47.97 56.63
N GLY A 27 -53.65 -48.10 57.61
CA GLY A 27 -53.35 -47.82 59.03
C GLY A 27 -53.27 -46.33 59.40
N LEU A 28 -53.60 -45.43 58.46
CA LEU A 28 -53.65 -43.99 58.69
C LEU A 28 -55.12 -43.53 58.74
N SER A 29 -55.43 -42.67 59.71
CA SER A 29 -56.71 -41.95 59.78
C SER A 29 -56.81 -40.94 58.63
N VAL A 30 -58.03 -40.44 58.38
CA VAL A 30 -58.29 -39.38 57.38
C VAL A 30 -57.37 -38.18 57.60
N GLU A 31 -57.15 -37.80 58.85
CA GLU A 31 -56.25 -36.72 59.26
C GLU A 31 -54.79 -37.02 58.88
N GLY A 32 -54.34 -38.27 59.03
CA GLY A 32 -52.99 -38.70 58.63
C GLY A 32 -52.74 -38.54 57.12
N TRP A 33 -53.73 -38.82 56.28
CA TRP A 33 -53.65 -38.60 54.83
C TRP A 33 -53.69 -37.12 54.44
N VAL A 34 -54.40 -36.28 55.20
CA VAL A 34 -54.36 -34.81 55.02
C VAL A 34 -52.96 -34.28 55.33
N TYR A 35 -52.33 -34.69 56.44
CA TYR A 35 -50.96 -34.28 56.74
C TYR A 35 -49.93 -34.83 55.75
N ALA A 36 -50.09 -36.07 55.29
CA ALA A 36 -49.22 -36.67 54.28
C ALA A 36 -49.32 -35.92 52.94
N SER A 37 -50.53 -35.59 52.47
CA SER A 37 -50.72 -34.85 51.23
C SER A 37 -50.20 -33.41 51.31
N ILE A 38 -50.41 -32.71 52.43
CA ILE A 38 -49.83 -31.38 52.66
C ILE A 38 -48.29 -31.45 52.70
N THR A 39 -47.72 -32.46 53.36
CA THR A 39 -46.27 -32.65 53.43
C THR A 39 -45.67 -32.90 52.04
N ILE A 40 -46.30 -33.78 51.25
CA ILE A 40 -45.88 -34.04 49.85
C ILE A 40 -46.01 -32.76 49.01
N PHE A 41 -47.10 -32.01 49.15
CA PHE A 41 -47.31 -30.75 48.45
C PHE A 41 -46.26 -29.71 48.81
N LEU A 42 -45.92 -29.55 50.09
CA LEU A 42 -44.89 -28.62 50.55
C LEU A 42 -43.50 -29.02 50.05
N VAL A 43 -43.17 -30.31 50.04
CA VAL A 43 -41.91 -30.81 49.49
C VAL A 43 -41.85 -30.54 47.97
N LEU A 44 -42.91 -30.84 47.22
CA LEU A 44 -42.96 -30.50 45.79
C LEU A 44 -42.87 -29.00 45.55
N ALA A 45 -43.59 -28.18 46.30
CA ALA A 45 -43.56 -26.72 46.16
C ALA A 45 -42.17 -26.14 46.46
N PHE A 46 -41.47 -26.68 47.46
CA PHE A 46 -40.11 -26.24 47.79
C PHE A 46 -39.08 -26.66 46.73
N VAL A 47 -39.23 -27.85 46.15
CA VAL A 47 -38.35 -28.35 45.07
C VAL A 47 -38.63 -27.61 43.76
N LEU A 48 -39.90 -27.44 43.38
CA LEU A 48 -40.33 -26.74 42.17
C LEU A 48 -40.11 -25.23 42.26
N GLY A 49 -40.11 -24.63 43.45
CA GLY A 49 -39.87 -23.20 43.66
C GLY A 49 -38.50 -22.72 43.20
N LYS A 50 -37.50 -23.61 43.07
CA LYS A 50 -36.17 -23.30 42.53
C LYS A 50 -36.07 -23.44 41.00
N LEU A 51 -37.03 -24.11 40.37
CA LEU A 51 -37.05 -24.35 38.93
C LEU A 51 -37.24 -23.08 38.07
N PRO A 52 -38.15 -22.13 38.40
CA PRO A 52 -38.32 -20.92 37.58
C PRO A 52 -37.08 -20.03 37.61
N LYS A 53 -36.33 -20.00 38.72
CA LYS A 53 -35.06 -19.25 38.81
C LYS A 53 -33.99 -19.79 37.84
N ARG A 54 -33.82 -21.12 37.79
CA ARG A 54 -32.86 -21.79 36.88
C ARG A 54 -33.19 -21.53 35.40
N ILE A 55 -34.48 -21.50 35.06
CA ILE A 55 -34.94 -21.21 33.69
C ILE A 55 -34.66 -19.73 33.36
N GLY A 56 -34.98 -18.81 34.28
CA GLY A 56 -34.65 -17.39 34.14
C GLY A 56 -33.17 -17.15 33.88
N GLU A 57 -32.30 -17.73 34.72
CA GLU A 57 -30.83 -17.64 34.57
C GLU A 57 -30.34 -18.20 33.22
N ALA A 58 -30.92 -19.29 32.72
CA ALA A 58 -30.55 -19.87 31.43
C ALA A 58 -30.99 -19.00 30.23
N LEU A 59 -32.14 -18.34 30.32
CA LEU A 59 -32.60 -17.38 29.31
C LEU A 59 -31.75 -16.12 29.33
N ASP A 60 -31.45 -15.59 30.52
CA ASP A 60 -30.58 -14.42 30.69
C ASP A 60 -29.18 -14.68 30.14
N LYS A 61 -28.62 -15.87 30.39
CA LYS A 61 -27.34 -16.28 29.81
C LYS A 61 -27.38 -16.28 28.29
N GLN A 62 -28.44 -16.82 27.67
CA GLN A 62 -28.59 -16.81 26.22
C GLN A 62 -28.74 -15.40 25.64
N ILE A 63 -29.44 -14.51 26.35
CA ILE A 63 -29.56 -13.10 25.95
C ILE A 63 -28.18 -12.42 26.02
N ALA A 64 -27.42 -12.66 27.08
CA ALA A 64 -26.07 -12.14 27.24
C ALA A 64 -25.13 -12.65 26.13
N ASP A 65 -25.17 -13.95 25.84
CA ASP A 65 -24.36 -14.55 24.77
C ASP A 65 -24.71 -13.96 23.39
N LYS A 66 -26.00 -13.80 23.08
CA LYS A 66 -26.44 -13.17 21.82
C LYS A 66 -26.02 -11.71 21.73
N ARG A 67 -26.15 -10.94 22.82
CA ARG A 67 -25.68 -9.54 22.87
C ARG A 67 -24.19 -9.47 22.60
N ARG A 68 -23.38 -10.31 23.25
CA ARG A 68 -21.95 -10.39 23.01
C ARG A 68 -21.62 -10.67 21.55
N VAL A 69 -22.30 -11.63 20.92
CA VAL A 69 -22.11 -11.92 19.49
C VAL A 69 -22.51 -10.75 18.59
N LEU A 70 -23.60 -10.04 18.91
CA LEU A 70 -24.02 -8.84 18.16
C LEU A 70 -23.01 -7.70 18.31
N ASP A 71 -22.46 -7.50 19.50
CA ASP A 71 -21.44 -6.49 19.78
C ASP A 71 -20.14 -6.82 19.02
N GLU A 72 -19.69 -8.07 19.07
CA GLU A 72 -18.54 -8.56 18.29
C GLU A 72 -18.77 -8.39 16.78
N ALA A 73 -19.96 -8.72 16.26
CA ALA A 73 -20.30 -8.52 14.86
C ALA A 73 -20.33 -7.03 14.47
N ALA A 74 -20.80 -6.16 15.36
CA ALA A 74 -20.79 -4.71 15.14
C ALA A 74 -19.35 -4.16 15.08
N VAL A 75 -18.47 -4.63 15.97
CA VAL A 75 -17.04 -4.28 15.97
C VAL A 75 -16.38 -4.74 14.66
N ILE A 76 -16.56 -6.01 14.27
CA ILE A 76 -16.00 -6.54 13.02
C ILE A 76 -16.49 -5.75 11.81
N ARG A 77 -17.77 -5.35 11.79
CA ARG A 77 -18.32 -4.51 10.71
C ARG A 77 -17.68 -3.13 10.69
N ALA A 78 -17.48 -2.50 11.86
CA ALA A 78 -16.81 -1.20 11.96
C ALA A 78 -15.36 -1.29 11.48
N GLU A 79 -14.63 -2.34 11.86
CA GLU A 79 -13.26 -2.60 11.41
C GLU A 79 -13.19 -2.84 9.89
N ALA A 80 -14.12 -3.64 9.34
CA ALA A 80 -14.20 -3.86 7.90
C ALA A 80 -14.51 -2.58 7.12
N GLN A 81 -15.39 -1.72 7.65
CA GLN A 81 -15.69 -0.42 7.06
C GLN A 81 -14.48 0.51 7.12
N ALA A 82 -13.77 0.55 8.25
CA ALA A 82 -12.54 1.32 8.40
C ALA A 82 -11.46 0.86 7.42
N MET A 83 -11.23 -0.46 7.31
CA MET A 83 -10.29 -1.04 6.34
C MET A 83 -10.67 -0.73 4.90
N LEU A 84 -11.96 -0.73 4.57
CA LEU A 84 -12.45 -0.41 3.23
C LEU A 84 -12.24 1.06 2.88
N GLU A 85 -12.50 1.98 3.81
CA GLU A 85 -12.22 3.41 3.59
C GLU A 85 -10.71 3.69 3.52
N GLU A 86 -9.89 3.02 4.34
CA GLU A 86 -8.44 3.11 4.23
C GLU A 86 -7.94 2.60 2.87
N ALA A 87 -8.45 1.45 2.40
CA ALA A 87 -8.09 0.89 1.10
C ALA A 87 -8.50 1.82 -0.06
N LYS A 88 -9.71 2.39 -0.02
CA LYS A 88 -10.14 3.40 -1.00
C LYS A 88 -9.25 4.64 -0.98
N GLY A 89 -8.90 5.14 0.21
CA GLY A 89 -7.99 6.27 0.36
C GLY A 89 -6.61 5.97 -0.24
N LYS A 90 -6.06 4.79 0.05
CA LYS A 90 -4.79 4.32 -0.52
C LYS A 90 -4.87 4.19 -2.05
N LEU A 91 -5.94 3.63 -2.60
CA LEU A 91 -6.11 3.51 -4.05
C LEU A 91 -6.16 4.89 -4.73
N ALA A 92 -6.91 5.84 -4.16
CA ALA A 92 -6.98 7.21 -4.69
C ALA A 92 -5.62 7.93 -4.62
N ALA A 93 -4.90 7.76 -3.51
CA ALA A 93 -3.55 8.30 -3.35
C ALA A 93 -2.56 7.69 -4.37
N SER A 94 -2.53 6.36 -4.49
CA SER A 94 -1.68 5.67 -5.46
C SER A 94 -1.99 6.05 -6.90
N ALA A 95 -3.26 6.24 -7.26
CA ALA A 95 -3.64 6.70 -8.60
C ALA A 95 -3.09 8.10 -8.88
N LYS A 96 -3.20 9.02 -7.92
CA LYS A 96 -2.66 10.38 -8.03
C LYS A 96 -1.13 10.38 -8.10
N ASP A 97 -0.47 9.52 -7.32
CA ASP A 97 0.98 9.41 -7.34
C ASP A 97 1.49 8.80 -8.65
N ALA A 98 0.77 7.83 -9.22
CA ALA A 98 1.06 7.29 -10.54
C ALA A 98 0.90 8.35 -11.66
N GLU A 99 -0.14 9.18 -11.57
CA GLU A 99 -0.34 10.29 -12.51
C GLU A 99 0.82 11.31 -12.43
N LYS A 100 1.19 11.72 -11.22
CA LYS A 100 2.36 12.60 -11.01
C LYS A 100 3.66 11.99 -11.50
N MET A 101 3.86 10.70 -11.29
CA MET A 101 5.04 9.97 -11.76
C MET A 101 5.11 9.97 -13.29
N LEU A 102 3.97 9.79 -13.95
CA LEU A 102 3.87 9.83 -15.41
C LEU A 102 4.12 11.25 -15.95
N GLU A 103 3.57 12.28 -15.30
CA GLU A 103 3.81 13.68 -15.65
C GLU A 103 5.30 14.02 -15.51
N HIS A 104 5.91 13.67 -14.38
CA HIS A 104 7.34 13.87 -14.14
C HIS A 104 8.20 13.15 -15.17
N ALA A 105 7.92 11.88 -15.45
CA ALA A 105 8.65 11.11 -16.45
C ALA A 105 8.54 11.72 -17.86
N ARG A 106 7.40 12.31 -18.22
CA ARG A 106 7.22 13.03 -19.49
C ARG A 106 8.05 14.31 -19.53
N MET A 107 8.02 15.10 -18.47
CA MET A 107 8.84 16.32 -18.36
C MET A 107 10.33 16.00 -18.44
N GLU A 108 10.79 14.99 -17.72
CA GLU A 108 12.19 14.54 -17.76
C GLU A 108 12.56 14.03 -19.16
N ALA A 109 11.69 13.25 -19.81
CA ALA A 109 11.94 12.77 -21.16
C ALA A 109 12.08 13.93 -22.17
N GLU A 110 11.20 14.93 -22.09
CA GLU A 110 11.26 16.12 -22.95
C GLU A 110 12.52 16.95 -22.68
N GLU A 111 12.93 17.09 -21.42
CA GLU A 111 14.19 17.73 -21.06
C GLU A 111 15.41 16.96 -21.60
N ILE A 112 15.42 15.63 -21.50
CA ILE A 112 16.48 14.79 -22.04
C ILE A 112 16.57 14.94 -23.57
N ILE A 113 15.43 14.91 -24.27
CA ILE A 113 15.40 15.10 -25.73
C ILE A 113 15.96 16.48 -26.09
N SER A 114 15.48 17.54 -25.43
CA SER A 114 15.94 18.91 -25.69
C SER A 114 17.44 19.07 -25.45
N ARG A 115 17.96 18.51 -24.34
CA ARG A 115 19.40 18.50 -24.05
C ARG A 115 20.19 17.70 -25.09
N ALA A 116 19.70 16.53 -25.47
CA ALA A 116 20.36 15.68 -26.47
C ALA A 116 20.41 16.34 -27.85
N GLU A 117 19.35 17.03 -28.26
CA GLU A 117 19.33 17.82 -29.50
C GLU A 117 20.33 18.96 -29.46
N ALA A 118 20.37 19.73 -28.37
CA ALA A 118 21.33 20.82 -28.18
C ALA A 118 22.79 20.31 -28.20
N ASP A 119 23.08 19.22 -27.48
CA ASP A 119 24.41 18.63 -27.41
C ASP A 119 24.85 18.05 -28.76
N THR A 120 23.92 17.41 -29.49
CA THR A 120 24.18 16.86 -30.81
C THR A 120 24.46 17.97 -31.81
N SER A 121 23.66 19.05 -31.81
CA SER A 121 23.90 20.22 -32.66
C SER A 121 25.27 20.84 -32.37
N ALA A 122 25.61 21.03 -31.09
CA ALA A 122 26.92 21.54 -30.69
C ALA A 122 28.06 20.59 -31.10
N MET A 123 27.87 19.27 -31.02
CA MET A 123 28.86 18.28 -31.48
C MET A 123 29.06 18.33 -32.99
N ILE A 124 27.99 18.45 -33.77
CA ILE A 124 28.04 18.58 -35.22
C ILE A 124 28.80 19.85 -35.61
N GLN A 125 28.48 20.99 -34.99
CA GLN A 125 29.19 22.26 -35.25
C GLN A 125 30.69 22.14 -34.95
N ARG A 126 31.06 21.56 -33.81
CA ARG A 126 32.49 21.32 -33.49
C ARG A 126 33.17 20.42 -34.52
N ARG A 127 32.50 19.36 -34.97
CA ARG A 127 33.04 18.45 -36.00
C ARG A 127 33.19 19.13 -37.36
N ALA A 128 32.22 19.96 -37.75
CA ALA A 128 32.30 20.74 -38.97
C ALA A 128 33.50 21.70 -38.93
N HIS A 129 33.65 22.46 -37.83
CA HIS A 129 34.80 23.36 -37.64
C HIS A 129 36.13 22.61 -37.71
N MET A 130 36.27 21.48 -37.01
CA MET A 130 37.50 20.67 -37.08
C MET A 130 37.79 20.16 -38.50
N ALA A 131 36.75 19.82 -39.28
CA ALA A 131 36.92 19.41 -40.67
C ALA A 131 37.37 20.58 -41.55
N GLU A 132 36.77 21.75 -41.38
CA GLU A 132 37.16 22.99 -42.07
C GLU A 132 38.61 23.38 -41.75
N GLU A 133 39.00 23.35 -40.47
CA GLU A 133 40.38 23.61 -40.05
C GLU A 133 41.38 22.61 -40.67
N LYS A 134 41.00 21.33 -40.73
CA LYS A 134 41.83 20.29 -41.35
C LYS A 134 41.96 20.49 -42.85
N ILE A 135 40.88 20.83 -43.55
CA ILE A 135 40.90 21.18 -44.98
C ILE A 135 41.82 22.38 -45.20
N ALA A 136 41.63 23.47 -44.45
CA ALA A 136 42.45 24.67 -44.59
C ALA A 136 43.94 24.42 -44.28
N ALA A 137 44.25 23.51 -43.34
CA ALA A 137 45.62 23.09 -43.07
C ALA A 137 46.21 22.25 -44.23
N SER A 138 45.43 21.31 -44.77
CA SER A 138 45.84 20.50 -45.92
C SER A 138 46.01 21.31 -47.20
N GLU A 139 45.16 22.31 -47.45
CA GLU A 139 45.27 23.23 -48.59
C GLU A 139 46.56 24.04 -48.52
N ARG A 140 46.89 24.60 -47.34
CA ARG A 140 48.16 25.30 -47.12
C ARG A 140 49.36 24.40 -47.39
N ALA A 141 49.35 23.18 -46.84
CA ALA A 141 50.42 22.21 -47.08
C ALA A 141 50.55 21.81 -48.55
N ALA A 142 49.43 21.63 -49.26
CA ALA A 142 49.42 21.30 -50.68
C ALA A 142 49.93 22.45 -51.55
N LEU A 143 49.57 23.70 -51.23
CA LEU A 143 50.07 24.89 -51.91
C LEU A 143 51.58 25.05 -51.74
N ASP A 144 52.09 24.84 -50.53
CA ASP A 144 53.53 24.93 -50.26
C ASP A 144 54.30 23.80 -50.96
N ALA A 145 53.76 22.58 -50.96
CA ALA A 145 54.32 21.47 -51.73
C ALA A 145 54.36 21.77 -53.24
N LEU A 146 53.29 22.34 -53.81
CA LEU A 146 53.22 22.72 -55.23
C LEU A 146 54.26 23.80 -55.57
N ARG A 147 54.44 24.79 -54.69
CA ARG A 147 55.48 25.83 -54.86
C ARG A 147 56.88 25.24 -54.84
N HIS A 148 57.15 24.32 -53.92
CA HIS A 148 58.42 23.62 -53.86
C HIS A 148 58.69 22.80 -55.12
N GLU A 149 57.71 22.03 -55.60
CA GLU A 149 57.83 21.24 -56.83
C GLU A 149 58.04 22.14 -58.06
N ALA A 150 57.28 23.23 -58.18
CA ALA A 150 57.45 24.19 -59.26
C ALA A 150 58.83 24.86 -59.25
N ALA A 151 59.34 25.26 -58.09
CA ALA A 151 60.68 25.82 -57.94
C ALA A 151 61.77 24.79 -58.31
N HIS A 152 61.59 23.53 -57.91
CA HIS A 152 62.50 22.45 -58.26
C HIS A 152 62.50 22.15 -59.78
N ALA A 153 61.32 22.07 -60.39
CA ALA A 153 61.16 21.89 -61.83
C ALA A 153 61.78 23.06 -62.63
N ALA A 154 61.53 24.31 -62.22
CA ALA A 154 62.12 25.48 -62.84
C ALA A 154 63.66 25.51 -62.73
N THR A 155 64.20 25.14 -61.57
CA THR A 155 65.65 25.04 -61.36
C THR A 155 66.27 23.94 -62.22
N SER A 156 65.60 22.79 -62.33
CA SER A 156 66.05 21.66 -63.16
C SER A 156 66.02 22.02 -64.65
N ALA A 157 64.94 22.63 -65.13
CA ALA A 157 64.83 23.11 -66.50
C ALA A 157 65.89 24.19 -66.81
N SER A 158 66.12 25.13 -65.89
CA SER A 158 67.17 26.16 -66.04
C SER A 158 68.56 25.52 -66.12
N ARG A 159 68.85 24.52 -65.27
CA ARG A 159 70.12 23.76 -65.33
C ARG A 159 70.31 23.07 -66.68
N GLN A 160 69.25 22.51 -67.24
CA GLN A 160 69.29 21.84 -68.53
C GLN A 160 69.52 22.83 -69.68
N VAL A 161 68.80 23.95 -69.70
CA VAL A 161 69.01 25.02 -70.69
C VAL A 161 70.44 25.58 -70.61
N ILE A 162 70.95 25.83 -69.39
CA ILE A 162 72.34 26.26 -69.22
C ILE A 162 73.29 25.19 -69.79
N ALA A 163 73.12 23.91 -69.45
CA ALA A 163 73.97 22.84 -69.99
C ALA A 163 73.93 22.75 -71.53
N ASP A 164 72.78 23.01 -72.15
CA ASP A 164 72.61 22.94 -73.60
C ASP A 164 73.14 24.18 -74.35
N THR A 165 73.16 25.35 -73.70
CA THR A 165 73.56 26.64 -74.32
C THR A 165 74.93 27.15 -73.91
N TYR A 166 75.54 26.57 -72.88
CA TYR A 166 76.80 27.04 -72.33
C TYR A 166 77.99 26.47 -73.11
N ASP A 167 78.74 27.37 -73.73
CA ASP A 167 79.94 27.08 -74.50
C ASP A 167 81.19 27.74 -73.89
N GLU A 168 82.37 27.37 -74.40
CA GLU A 168 83.66 27.90 -73.92
C GLU A 168 83.77 29.43 -74.09
N ALA A 169 83.07 30.00 -75.08
CA ALA A 169 83.03 31.44 -75.31
C ALA A 169 82.24 32.17 -74.21
N SER A 170 81.13 31.59 -73.74
CA SER A 170 80.31 32.11 -72.64
C SER A 170 81.06 32.05 -71.30
N ASP A 171 81.81 30.97 -71.05
CA ASP A 171 82.61 30.78 -69.83
C ASP A 171 83.75 31.81 -69.70
N ARG A 172 84.48 32.05 -70.80
CA ARG A 172 85.53 33.07 -70.85
C ARG A 172 84.98 34.48 -70.60
N LYS A 173 83.82 34.81 -71.18
CA LYS A 173 83.15 36.10 -71.01
C LYS A 173 82.72 36.33 -69.56
N LEU A 174 82.14 35.31 -68.91
CA LEU A 174 81.74 35.37 -67.50
C LEU A 174 82.96 35.55 -66.58
N SER A 175 84.07 34.88 -66.90
CA SER A 175 85.33 35.00 -66.16
C SER A 175 85.92 36.41 -66.24
N GLU A 176 85.93 37.01 -67.45
CA GLU A 176 86.39 38.39 -67.65
C GLU A 176 85.50 39.41 -66.92
N GLU A 177 84.17 39.20 -66.91
CA GLU A 177 83.22 40.07 -66.20
C GLU A 177 83.38 40.00 -64.67
N ILE A 178 83.56 38.80 -64.10
CA ILE A 178 83.83 38.62 -62.67
C ILE A 178 85.15 39.26 -62.28
N ILE A 179 86.21 39.10 -63.08
CA ILE A 179 87.53 39.71 -62.83
C ILE A 179 87.45 41.24 -62.95
N SER A 180 86.60 41.77 -63.84
CA SER A 180 86.37 43.21 -64.00
C SER A 180 85.49 43.82 -62.90
N GLY A 181 84.66 43.03 -62.23
CA GLY A 181 83.73 43.49 -61.19
C GLY A 181 84.32 43.53 -59.78
N ILE A 182 85.52 42.97 -59.60
CA ILE A 182 86.32 43.00 -58.37
C ILE A 182 87.39 44.08 -58.51
#